data_AF-A0A3N2M1F0-F1
#
_entry.id   AF-A0A3N2M1F0-F1
#
_cell.length_a   1.000
_cell.length_b   1.000
_cell.length_c   1.000
_cell.angle_alpha   90.00
_cell.angle_beta   90.00
_cell.angle_gamma   90.00
#
_symmetry.space_group_name_H-M   'P 1'
#
loop_
_entity.id
_entity.type
_entity.pdbx_description
1 polymer ?
#
loop_
_entity_poly.entity_id
_entity_poly.type
_entity_poly.pdbx_seq_one_letter_code
_entity_poly.pdbx_strand_id
1 'polypeptide(L)'
;MPVFIYVNINCMNMANDKRIIGIETAFGALREIKIGRSILKCGDNARFEKFHGEKETLSCWQDYGQYNEDRIHILQNGEESSIKIGQWEFWPVVKDIHYWQLSTEAHNHHRVTLSGRDGNGKLFEETFVMYGEELLPGLVYAMILFSATNDIALGVEYWKALSGRFSLKYASVGEHLDKVMALRKLSENIVKEHPYTELFFQNGMKKIVERFKGSISTLEILK
;
A
#
# COMPACT_ATOMS: atom_id res chain seq x y z
N MET A 1 31.00 -30.86 -11.01
CA MET A 1 30.68 -29.63 -10.23
C MET A 1 30.65 -28.48 -11.22
N PRO A 2 29.49 -27.91 -11.56
CA PRO A 2 29.46 -26.79 -12.49
C PRO A 2 29.88 -25.52 -11.76
N VAL A 3 30.93 -24.90 -12.30
CA VAL A 3 31.41 -23.56 -11.99
C VAL A 3 30.40 -22.57 -12.57
N PHE A 4 29.81 -21.73 -11.73
CA PHE A 4 28.96 -20.63 -12.21
C PHE A 4 29.86 -19.47 -12.67
N ILE A 5 29.79 -19.20 -13.97
CA ILE A 5 30.44 -18.07 -14.62
C ILE A 5 29.63 -16.81 -14.28
N TYR A 6 30.22 -15.87 -13.56
CA TYR A 6 29.69 -14.52 -13.44
C TYR A 6 29.87 -13.80 -14.78
N VAL A 7 28.78 -13.69 -15.55
CA VAL A 7 28.76 -12.82 -16.72
C VAL A 7 28.37 -11.43 -16.24
N ASN A 8 29.37 -10.55 -16.11
CA ASN A 8 29.17 -9.12 -15.98
C ASN A 8 28.73 -8.58 -17.34
N ILE A 9 27.41 -8.44 -17.53
CA ILE A 9 26.86 -7.72 -18.68
C ILE A 9 26.74 -6.26 -18.25
N ASN A 10 27.63 -5.43 -18.81
CA ASN A 10 27.50 -3.98 -18.79
C ASN A 10 26.14 -3.57 -19.38
N CYS A 11 25.14 -3.38 -18.53
CA CYS A 11 23.93 -2.63 -18.86
C CYS A 11 24.27 -1.13 -18.86
N MET A 12 25.20 -0.69 -19.72
CA MET A 12 25.43 0.74 -19.94
C MET A 12 24.38 1.27 -20.91
N ASN A 13 23.57 2.20 -20.41
CA ASN A 13 22.69 3.13 -21.12
C ASN A 13 21.44 2.53 -21.80
N MET A 14 20.43 2.23 -20.99
CA MET A 14 19.07 2.64 -21.34
C MET A 14 18.59 3.57 -20.22
N ALA A 15 18.22 4.79 -20.58
CA ALA A 15 17.96 5.88 -19.66
C ALA A 15 17.03 5.45 -18.51
N ASN A 16 17.55 5.56 -17.28
CA ASN A 16 16.77 5.53 -16.05
C ASN A 16 15.77 6.69 -16.08
N ASP A 17 14.62 6.50 -16.72
CA ASP A 17 13.43 7.34 -16.58
C ASP A 17 12.86 7.14 -15.16
N LYS A 18 13.64 7.51 -14.15
CA LYS A 18 13.19 7.58 -12.76
C LYS A 18 12.09 8.63 -12.69
N ARG A 19 10.86 8.17 -12.49
CA ARG A 19 9.72 9.04 -12.22
C ARG A 19 9.61 9.23 -10.72
N ILE A 20 9.62 10.49 -10.32
CA ILE A 20 9.48 10.87 -8.91
C ILE A 20 8.00 11.14 -8.63
N ILE A 21 7.51 10.47 -7.61
CA ILE A 21 6.15 10.62 -7.09
C ILE A 21 6.29 11.11 -5.65
N GLY A 22 5.82 12.32 -5.36
CA GLY A 22 5.78 12.87 -4.02
C GLY A 22 4.42 12.68 -3.36
N ILE A 23 4.38 12.77 -2.04
CA ILE A 23 3.14 12.96 -1.29
C ILE A 23 3.13 14.38 -0.70
N GLU A 24 2.00 15.07 -0.83
CA GLU A 24 1.68 16.24 -0.01
C GLU A 24 0.40 16.00 0.79
N THR A 25 0.27 16.67 1.92
CA THR A 25 -1.02 16.81 2.60
C THR A 25 -1.76 18.00 1.98
N ALA A 26 -2.90 17.74 1.35
CA ALA A 26 -3.79 18.76 0.80
C ALA A 26 -5.22 18.52 1.27
N PHE A 27 -5.90 19.56 1.75
CA PHE A 27 -7.29 19.47 2.25
C PHE A 27 -7.54 18.35 3.29
N GLY A 28 -6.53 18.02 4.10
CA GLY A 28 -6.66 16.99 5.14
C GLY A 28 -6.56 15.55 4.64
N ALA A 29 -6.08 15.31 3.41
CA ALA A 29 -5.74 13.99 2.89
C ALA A 29 -4.33 13.98 2.26
N LEU A 30 -3.71 12.80 2.18
CA LEU A 30 -2.51 12.64 1.35
C LEU A 30 -2.90 12.61 -0.12
N ARG A 31 -2.14 13.31 -0.95
CA ARG A 31 -2.32 13.41 -2.39
C ARG A 31 -1.00 13.09 -3.10
N GLU A 32 -1.08 12.33 -4.20
CA GLU A 32 0.07 12.13 -5.07
C GLU A 32 0.38 13.35 -5.93
N ILE A 33 1.66 13.70 -6.02
CA ILE A 33 2.17 14.67 -7.00
C ILE A 33 3.17 13.97 -7.91
N LYS A 34 2.95 14.06 -9.22
CA LYS A 34 3.88 13.55 -10.24
C LYS A 34 4.82 14.67 -10.67
N ILE A 35 6.13 14.45 -10.54
CA ILE A 35 7.12 15.48 -10.83
C ILE A 35 8.06 15.00 -11.92
N GLY A 36 7.87 15.53 -13.13
CA GLY A 36 8.83 15.42 -14.24
C GLY A 36 9.14 13.99 -14.75
N ARG A 37 10.06 13.92 -15.73
CA ARG A 37 10.57 12.66 -16.32
C ARG A 37 12.01 12.32 -15.90
N SER A 38 12.64 13.06 -14.99
CA SER A 38 14.02 12.79 -14.59
C SER A 38 14.35 13.30 -13.19
N ILE A 39 15.46 12.77 -12.67
CA ILE A 39 16.04 12.91 -11.34
C ILE A 39 16.04 14.38 -10.87
N LEU A 40 15.05 14.76 -10.06
CA LEU A 40 15.28 15.78 -9.04
C LEU A 40 16.12 15.10 -7.96
N LYS A 41 17.42 15.39 -7.95
CA LYS A 41 18.16 15.30 -6.70
C LYS A 41 17.47 16.28 -5.77
N CYS A 42 16.83 15.73 -4.73
CA CYS A 42 16.14 16.49 -3.70
C CYS A 42 17.05 17.62 -3.23
N GLY A 43 16.75 18.83 -3.67
CA GLY A 43 17.58 20.02 -3.55
C GLY A 43 16.70 21.22 -3.90
N ASP A 44 16.29 21.91 -2.84
CA ASP A 44 15.76 23.26 -2.81
C ASP A 44 14.44 23.51 -3.56
N ASN A 45 13.32 23.29 -2.85
CA ASN A 45 12.11 24.13 -2.82
C ASN A 45 10.75 23.43 -2.92
N ALA A 46 10.70 22.10 -2.99
CA ALA A 46 9.44 21.39 -2.79
C ALA A 46 9.40 20.79 -1.38
N ARG A 47 8.56 21.38 -0.51
CA ARG A 47 8.34 20.88 0.86
C ARG A 47 7.42 19.65 0.80
N PHE A 48 7.98 18.49 0.51
CA PHE A 48 7.26 17.23 0.65
C PHE A 48 7.23 16.82 2.12
N GLU A 49 6.07 16.37 2.57
CA GLU A 49 5.92 15.84 3.91
C GLU A 49 6.39 14.38 3.93
N LYS A 50 7.59 14.15 4.49
CA LYS A 50 8.08 12.89 5.05
C LYS A 50 8.27 11.68 4.11
N PHE A 51 7.51 11.51 3.01
CA PHE A 51 7.56 10.34 2.13
C PHE A 51 7.60 10.69 0.63
N HIS A 52 8.46 10.01 -0.12
CA HIS A 52 8.57 10.06 -1.58
C HIS A 52 8.59 8.65 -2.17
N GLY A 53 8.28 8.50 -3.45
CA GLY A 53 8.42 7.27 -4.21
C GLY A 53 9.25 7.49 -5.48
N GLU A 54 10.26 6.66 -5.71
CA GLU A 54 10.95 6.56 -6.99
C GLU A 54 10.56 5.25 -7.68
N LYS A 55 10.07 5.34 -8.92
CA LYS A 55 9.80 4.15 -9.73
C LYS A 55 11.08 3.67 -10.42
N GLU A 56 11.40 2.39 -10.28
CA GLU A 56 12.38 1.64 -11.07
C GLU A 56 11.67 0.56 -11.91
N THR A 57 12.06 0.39 -13.17
CA THR A 57 11.61 -0.74 -14.01
C THR A 57 12.81 -1.61 -14.31
N LEU A 58 12.77 -2.86 -13.86
CA LEU A 58 13.81 -3.85 -14.09
C LEU A 58 13.40 -4.77 -15.25
N SER A 59 14.31 -4.97 -16.21
CA SER A 59 14.16 -6.01 -17.21
C SER A 59 14.72 -7.33 -16.69
N CYS A 60 13.82 -8.25 -16.37
CA CYS A 60 14.13 -9.56 -15.84
C CYS A 60 14.09 -10.61 -16.95
N TRP A 61 15.12 -11.46 -17.03
CA TRP A 61 15.19 -12.58 -17.97
C TRP A 61 14.89 -13.88 -17.23
N GLN A 62 13.93 -14.64 -17.74
CA GLN A 62 13.63 -16.01 -17.31
C GLN A 62 13.77 -16.97 -18.50
N ASP A 63 13.75 -18.28 -18.21
CA ASP A 63 13.92 -19.35 -19.22
C ASP A 63 12.95 -19.22 -20.42
N TYR A 64 11.82 -18.54 -20.26
CA TYR A 64 10.77 -18.37 -21.27
C TYR A 64 10.66 -16.96 -21.87
N GLY A 65 11.57 -16.05 -21.54
CA GLY A 65 11.63 -14.71 -22.14
C GLY A 65 11.96 -13.58 -21.17
N GLN A 66 11.93 -12.35 -21.70
CA GLN A 66 12.11 -11.12 -20.93
C GLN A 66 10.75 -10.61 -20.44
N TYR A 67 10.66 -10.26 -19.16
CA TYR A 67 9.54 -9.51 -18.59
C TYR A 67 10.07 -8.30 -17.81
N ASN A 68 9.19 -7.31 -17.58
CA ASN A 68 9.54 -6.15 -16.76
C ASN A 68 8.93 -6.29 -15.37
N GLU A 69 9.72 -6.03 -14.34
CA GLU A 69 9.30 -5.92 -12.94
C GLU A 69 9.35 -4.44 -12.54
N ASP A 70 8.24 -3.88 -12.09
CA ASP A 70 8.20 -2.52 -11.58
C ASP A 70 8.39 -2.51 -10.06
N ARG A 71 9.30 -1.65 -9.59
CA ARG A 71 9.60 -1.44 -8.18
C ARG A 71 9.36 0.02 -7.81
N ILE A 72 8.83 0.23 -6.62
CA ILE A 72 8.76 1.56 -6.00
C ILE A 72 9.75 1.57 -4.84
N HIS A 73 10.64 2.54 -4.85
CA HIS A 73 11.52 2.83 -3.73
C HIS A 73 10.87 3.96 -2.94
N ILE A 74 10.31 3.65 -1.78
CA ILE A 74 9.74 4.65 -0.90
C ILE A 74 10.85 5.24 -0.04
N LEU A 75 11.07 6.54 -0.16
CA LEU A 75 12.07 7.27 0.60
C LEU A 75 11.40 8.02 1.74
N GLN A 76 11.94 7.87 2.96
CA GLN A 76 11.51 8.65 4.11
C GLN A 76 12.52 9.79 4.35
N ASN A 77 12.06 11.04 4.33
CA ASN A 77 12.94 12.23 4.42
C ASN A 77 14.07 12.26 3.36
N GLY A 78 13.85 11.66 2.19
CA GLY A 78 14.84 11.60 1.11
C GLY A 78 15.86 10.47 1.24
N GLU A 79 15.76 9.64 2.27
CA GLU A 79 16.61 8.45 2.44
C GLU A 79 15.83 7.17 2.10
N GLU A 80 16.46 6.29 1.32
CA GLU A 80 15.97 4.94 1.06
C GLU A 80 16.39 4.01 2.21
N SER A 81 15.76 4.21 3.36
CA SER A 81 15.92 3.37 4.55
C SER A 81 14.59 2.69 4.88
N SER A 82 14.64 1.65 5.72
CA SER A 82 13.40 1.02 6.17
C SER A 82 12.47 2.02 6.85
N ILE A 83 11.22 2.02 6.44
CA ILE A 83 10.18 2.91 6.94
C ILE A 83 9.68 2.36 8.27
N LYS A 84 9.76 3.19 9.32
CA LYS A 84 9.33 2.81 10.67
C LYS A 84 7.98 3.44 10.99
N ILE A 85 6.99 2.60 11.28
CA ILE A 85 5.67 3.00 11.75
C ILE A 85 5.37 2.23 13.02
N GLY A 86 5.36 2.92 14.16
CA GLY A 86 5.28 2.27 15.46
C GLY A 86 6.45 1.31 15.68
N GLN A 87 6.16 0.06 16.03
CA GLN A 87 7.16 -1.01 16.19
C GLN A 87 7.47 -1.76 14.89
N TRP A 88 6.75 -1.47 13.81
CA TRP A 88 6.92 -2.15 12.53
C TRP A 88 7.96 -1.46 11.65
N GLU A 89 8.68 -2.27 10.88
CA GLU A 89 9.69 -1.85 9.92
C GLU A 89 9.30 -2.38 8.53
N PHE A 90 9.06 -1.49 7.58
CA PHE A 90 8.77 -1.82 6.19
C PHE A 90 10.01 -1.57 5.35
N TRP A 91 10.39 -2.52 4.51
CA TRP A 91 11.47 -2.28 3.55
C TRP A 91 11.03 -1.26 2.50
N PRO A 92 11.96 -0.41 2.03
CA PRO A 92 11.60 0.71 1.15
C PRO A 92 11.17 0.26 -0.24
N VAL A 93 11.57 -0.95 -0.65
CA VAL A 93 11.26 -1.50 -1.97
C VAL A 93 9.93 -2.24 -1.95
N VAL A 94 9.00 -1.74 -2.75
CA VAL A 94 7.67 -2.29 -2.94
C VAL A 94 7.57 -2.84 -4.37
N LYS A 95 7.25 -4.12 -4.51
CA LYS A 95 7.17 -4.78 -5.83
C LYS A 95 5.75 -4.66 -6.38
N ASP A 96 5.58 -4.25 -7.63
CA ASP A 96 4.31 -4.33 -8.35
C ASP A 96 4.44 -5.33 -9.49
N ILE A 97 3.61 -6.38 -9.46
CA ILE A 97 3.69 -7.47 -10.43
C ILE A 97 2.97 -7.14 -11.74
N HIS A 98 2.23 -6.04 -11.81
CA HIS A 98 1.59 -5.59 -13.04
C HIS A 98 2.16 -4.23 -13.36
N TYR A 99 2.60 -4.06 -14.62
CA TYR A 99 3.05 -2.81 -15.21
C TYR A 99 2.43 -1.64 -14.45
N TRP A 100 3.26 -0.82 -13.81
CA TRP A 100 2.90 0.50 -13.32
C TRP A 100 2.57 1.34 -14.54
N GLN A 101 1.42 1.01 -15.13
CA GLN A 101 0.86 1.71 -16.25
C GLN A 101 0.43 3.04 -15.69
N LEU A 102 0.76 4.07 -16.44
CA LEU A 102 0.38 5.47 -16.24
C LEU A 102 -1.13 5.71 -16.10
N SER A 103 -1.95 4.66 -16.06
CA SER A 103 -3.39 4.74 -16.05
C SER A 103 -3.85 4.99 -14.61
N THR A 104 -4.04 6.27 -14.33
CA THR A 104 -4.98 6.80 -13.35
C THR A 104 -6.43 6.55 -13.80
N GLU A 105 -6.73 5.48 -14.55
CA GLU A 105 -8.11 5.16 -14.90
C GLU A 105 -8.72 4.39 -13.74
N ALA A 106 -9.93 4.80 -13.35
CA ALA A 106 -10.65 4.36 -12.16
C ALA A 106 -10.93 2.84 -12.04
N HIS A 107 -10.44 2.03 -12.99
CA HIS A 107 -10.65 0.58 -13.06
C HIS A 107 -9.37 -0.25 -12.94
N ASN A 108 -8.20 0.40 -12.85
CA ASN A 108 -6.96 -0.31 -12.65
C ASN A 108 -6.78 -0.78 -11.20
N HIS A 109 -6.09 -1.91 -11.08
CA HIS A 109 -5.71 -2.49 -9.81
C HIS A 109 -4.25 -2.90 -9.88
N HIS A 110 -3.56 -2.66 -8.78
CA HIS A 110 -2.14 -2.96 -8.62
C HIS A 110 -2.01 -4.07 -7.61
N ARG A 111 -1.21 -5.09 -7.94
CA ARG A 111 -0.93 -6.18 -7.02
C ARG A 111 0.46 -5.97 -6.46
N VAL A 112 0.46 -5.55 -5.21
CA VAL A 112 1.64 -4.98 -4.58
C VAL A 112 2.09 -5.85 -3.43
N THR A 113 3.40 -6.07 -3.39
CA THR A 113 4.07 -6.85 -2.36
C THR A 113 4.83 -5.91 -1.43
N LEU A 114 4.39 -5.88 -0.17
CA LEU A 114 5.13 -5.26 0.93
C LEU A 114 5.94 -6.31 1.67
N SER A 115 7.07 -5.90 2.21
CA SER A 115 7.95 -6.77 2.96
C SER A 115 8.59 -6.01 4.10
N GLY A 116 8.98 -6.72 5.16
CA GLY A 116 9.54 -6.06 6.33
C GLY A 116 9.58 -6.96 7.54
N ARG A 117 9.52 -6.32 8.71
CA ARG A 117 9.54 -6.93 10.04
C ARG A 117 8.39 -6.38 10.87
N ASP A 118 7.60 -7.28 11.45
CA ASP A 118 6.48 -6.91 12.32
C ASP A 118 6.94 -6.42 13.69
N GLY A 119 6.01 -5.94 14.51
CA GLY A 119 6.28 -5.45 15.88
C GLY A 119 6.86 -6.49 16.83
N ASN A 120 6.75 -7.78 16.50
CA ASN A 120 7.34 -8.89 17.27
C ASN A 120 8.70 -9.33 16.71
N GLY A 121 9.20 -8.67 15.67
CA GLY A 121 10.48 -8.97 15.05
C GLY A 121 10.44 -10.05 13.96
N LYS A 122 9.27 -10.58 13.61
CA LYS A 122 9.09 -11.61 12.58
C LYS A 122 9.10 -10.98 11.18
N LEU A 123 9.83 -11.62 10.26
CA LEU A 123 9.85 -11.20 8.87
C LEU A 123 8.53 -11.54 8.17
N PHE A 124 8.06 -10.65 7.30
CA PHE A 124 6.90 -10.87 6.46
C PHE A 124 7.15 -10.41 5.02
N GLU A 125 6.47 -11.07 4.09
CA GLU A 125 6.30 -10.64 2.70
C GLU A 125 4.85 -10.94 2.34
N GLU A 126 4.07 -9.89 2.08
CA GLU A 126 2.63 -9.99 1.91
C GLU A 126 2.18 -9.24 0.66
N THR A 127 1.31 -9.87 -0.11
CA THR A 127 0.83 -9.33 -1.37
C THR A 127 -0.65 -9.02 -1.30
N PHE A 128 -1.00 -7.77 -1.56
CA PHE A 128 -2.39 -7.29 -1.56
C PHE A 128 -2.69 -6.46 -2.79
N VAL A 129 -3.98 -6.19 -2.99
CA VAL A 129 -4.46 -5.43 -4.16
C VAL A 129 -4.83 -4.02 -3.71
N MET A 130 -4.36 -3.03 -4.47
CA MET A 130 -4.79 -1.65 -4.35
C MET A 130 -5.61 -1.26 -5.58
N TYR A 131 -6.64 -0.43 -5.37
CA TYR A 131 -7.57 0.01 -6.41
C TYR A 131 -7.62 1.54 -6.43
N GLY A 132 -7.61 2.14 -7.62
CA GLY A 132 -7.82 3.59 -7.81
C GLY A 132 -6.57 4.38 -8.18
N GLU A 133 -6.68 5.72 -8.10
CA GLU A 133 -5.78 6.69 -8.75
C GLU A 133 -4.59 7.17 -7.90
N GLU A 134 -4.53 6.83 -6.60
CA GLU A 134 -3.51 7.31 -5.65
C GLU A 134 -2.84 6.15 -4.90
N LEU A 135 -1.81 5.57 -5.51
CA LEU A 135 -1.17 4.35 -5.04
C LEU A 135 -0.28 4.56 -3.79
N LEU A 136 0.53 5.61 -3.79
CA LEU A 136 1.50 5.93 -2.75
C LEU A 136 0.82 6.35 -1.44
N PRO A 137 -0.22 7.20 -1.43
CA PRO A 137 -1.13 7.35 -0.30
C PRO A 137 -1.72 6.01 0.15
N GLY A 138 -2.21 5.20 -0.79
CA GLY A 138 -2.74 3.86 -0.50
C GLY A 138 -1.72 2.96 0.21
N LEU A 139 -0.46 2.97 -0.20
CA LEU A 139 0.62 2.23 0.44
C LEU A 139 0.88 2.70 1.86
N VAL A 140 0.96 4.01 2.06
CA VAL A 140 1.14 4.59 3.40
C VAL A 140 -0.03 4.22 4.31
N TYR A 141 -1.27 4.31 3.83
CA TYR A 141 -2.46 3.91 4.57
C TYR A 141 -2.45 2.42 4.92
N ALA A 142 -2.05 1.55 3.99
CA ALA A 142 -1.92 0.12 4.22
C ALA A 142 -0.86 -0.18 5.29
N MET A 143 0.33 0.44 5.20
CA MET A 143 1.39 0.26 6.19
C MET A 143 0.96 0.70 7.60
N ILE A 144 0.28 1.85 7.71
CA ILE A 144 -0.28 2.33 8.98
C ILE A 144 -1.31 1.34 9.53
N LEU A 145 -2.23 0.87 8.69
CA LEU A 145 -3.25 -0.09 9.08
C LEU A 145 -2.62 -1.40 9.57
N PHE A 146 -1.65 -1.95 8.84
CA PHE A 146 -0.98 -3.21 9.20
C PHE A 146 -0.25 -3.08 10.53
N SER A 147 0.51 -1.99 10.71
CA SER A 147 1.19 -1.69 11.98
C SER A 147 0.20 -1.59 13.15
N ALA A 148 -0.90 -0.85 12.96
CA ALA A 148 -1.92 -0.67 13.99
C ALA A 148 -2.69 -1.95 14.35
N THR A 149 -2.90 -2.86 13.38
CA THR A 149 -3.49 -4.18 13.66
C THR A 149 -2.57 -5.11 14.44
N ASN A 150 -1.25 -4.93 14.31
CA ASN A 150 -0.23 -5.84 14.83
C ASN A 150 -0.41 -7.32 14.41
N ASP A 151 -1.07 -7.54 13.26
CA ASP A 151 -1.28 -8.85 12.63
C ASP A 151 -1.43 -8.61 11.13
N ILE A 152 -0.50 -9.11 10.31
CA ILE A 152 -0.47 -8.85 8.88
C ILE A 152 -1.69 -9.45 8.16
N ALA A 153 -2.16 -10.62 8.57
CA ALA A 153 -3.28 -11.29 7.92
C ALA A 153 -4.59 -10.55 8.20
N LEU A 154 -4.78 -10.12 9.45
CA LEU A 154 -5.92 -9.29 9.84
C LEU A 154 -5.86 -7.90 9.18
N GLY A 155 -4.68 -7.28 9.13
CA GLY A 155 -4.43 -6.02 8.44
C GLY A 155 -4.84 -6.09 6.96
N VAL A 156 -4.46 -7.16 6.25
CA VAL A 156 -4.87 -7.39 4.86
C VAL A 156 -6.36 -7.64 4.72
N GLU A 157 -7.00 -8.36 5.65
CA GLU A 157 -8.46 -8.52 5.66
C GLU A 157 -9.16 -7.16 5.80
N TYR A 158 -8.72 -6.32 6.73
CA TYR A 158 -9.26 -4.98 6.93
C TYR A 158 -9.01 -4.06 5.74
N TRP A 159 -7.83 -4.12 5.12
CA TRP A 159 -7.53 -3.37 3.90
C TRP A 159 -8.51 -3.74 2.76
N LYS A 160 -8.73 -5.04 2.55
CA LYS A 160 -9.67 -5.55 1.54
C LYS A 160 -11.11 -5.07 1.80
N ALA A 161 -11.50 -4.97 3.07
CA ALA A 161 -12.80 -4.46 3.48
C ALA A 161 -12.93 -2.94 3.23
N LEU A 162 -11.95 -2.16 3.69
CA LEU A 162 -11.95 -0.69 3.62
C LEU A 162 -11.81 -0.16 2.19
N SER A 163 -11.02 -0.83 1.34
CA SER A 163 -10.94 -0.51 -0.10
C SER A 163 -12.28 -0.71 -0.84
N GLY A 164 -13.27 -1.33 -0.18
CA GLY A 164 -14.64 -1.36 -0.64
C GLY A 164 -14.92 -2.40 -1.72
N ARG A 165 -14.01 -3.34 -1.99
CA ARG A 165 -14.22 -4.42 -2.96
C ARG A 165 -14.60 -5.76 -2.32
N PHE A 166 -14.19 -6.00 -1.09
CA PHE A 166 -14.46 -7.27 -0.39
C PHE A 166 -15.18 -7.04 0.93
N SER A 167 -15.94 -8.02 1.39
CA SER A 167 -16.52 -8.02 2.74
C SER A 167 -15.54 -8.58 3.75
N LEU A 168 -15.69 -8.20 5.02
CA LEU A 168 -15.06 -8.91 6.14
C LEU A 168 -15.51 -10.38 6.11
N LYS A 169 -14.63 -11.30 6.47
CA LYS A 169 -15.02 -12.71 6.59
C LYS A 169 -15.70 -12.90 7.95
N TYR A 170 -16.85 -13.55 7.99
CA TYR A 170 -17.55 -13.83 9.26
C TYR A 170 -18.40 -15.10 9.12
N ALA A 171 -18.58 -15.83 10.21
CA ALA A 171 -19.43 -17.02 10.29
C ALA A 171 -20.85 -16.71 10.79
N SER A 172 -21.05 -15.59 11.49
CA SER A 172 -22.36 -15.17 12.00
C SER A 172 -22.54 -13.66 11.94
N VAL A 173 -23.80 -13.18 12.01
CA VAL A 173 -24.08 -11.74 12.08
C VAL A 173 -23.53 -11.11 13.36
N GLY A 174 -23.49 -11.85 14.46
CA GLY A 174 -22.85 -11.41 15.71
C GLY A 174 -21.34 -11.18 15.52
N GLU A 175 -20.63 -12.14 14.92
CA GLU A 175 -19.20 -11.98 14.59
C GLU A 175 -18.97 -10.82 13.61
N HIS A 176 -19.87 -10.62 12.65
CA HIS A 176 -19.78 -9.48 11.72
C HIS A 176 -19.86 -8.15 12.49
N LEU A 177 -20.80 -8.01 13.43
CA LEU A 177 -20.93 -6.82 14.28
C LEU A 177 -19.65 -6.57 15.09
N ASP A 178 -19.12 -7.60 15.75
CA ASP A 178 -17.92 -7.50 16.58
C ASP A 178 -16.72 -7.02 15.75
N LYS A 179 -16.52 -7.59 14.55
CA LYS A 179 -15.45 -7.16 13.63
C LYS A 179 -15.63 -5.72 13.14
N VAL A 180 -16.85 -5.31 12.82
CA VAL A 180 -17.16 -3.93 12.42
C VAL A 180 -16.84 -2.94 13.55
N MET A 181 -17.20 -3.28 14.79
CA MET A 181 -16.92 -2.46 15.97
C MET A 181 -15.42 -2.40 16.28
N ALA A 182 -14.70 -3.52 16.16
CA ALA A 182 -13.26 -3.57 16.34
C ALA A 182 -12.53 -2.69 15.31
N LEU A 183 -12.89 -2.82 14.03
CA LEU A 183 -12.32 -2.01 12.95
C LEU A 183 -12.65 -0.53 13.11
N ARG A 184 -13.87 -0.19 13.55
CA ARG A 184 -14.24 1.20 13.86
C ARG A 184 -13.33 1.79 14.92
N LYS A 185 -13.16 1.10 16.06
CA LYS A 185 -12.32 1.56 17.17
C LYS A 185 -10.87 1.72 16.74
N LEU A 186 -10.36 0.77 15.95
CA LEU A 186 -9.01 0.84 15.38
C LEU A 186 -8.86 2.07 14.47
N SER A 187 -9.83 2.31 13.58
CA SER A 187 -9.83 3.45 12.65
C SER A 187 -9.86 4.78 13.41
N GLU A 188 -10.67 4.90 14.46
CA GLU A 188 -10.72 6.10 15.33
C GLU A 188 -9.38 6.37 16.01
N ASN A 189 -8.64 5.34 16.42
CA ASN A 189 -7.30 5.50 16.98
C ASN A 189 -6.27 5.92 15.93
N ILE A 190 -6.29 5.28 14.75
CA ILE A 190 -5.41 5.63 13.64
C ILE A 190 -5.62 7.09 13.22
N VAL A 191 -6.87 7.54 13.10
CA VAL A 191 -7.17 8.93 12.70
C VAL A 191 -6.67 9.94 13.72
N LYS A 192 -6.66 9.62 15.02
CA LYS A 192 -6.08 10.50 16.04
C LYS A 192 -4.56 10.65 15.89
N GLU A 193 -3.85 9.58 15.54
CA GLU A 193 -2.39 9.58 15.37
C GLU A 193 -1.97 10.06 13.97
N HIS A 194 -2.81 9.82 12.96
CA HIS A 194 -2.58 10.11 11.55
C HIS A 194 -3.82 10.78 10.93
N PRO A 195 -4.08 12.07 11.21
CA PRO A 195 -5.31 12.75 10.79
C PRO A 195 -5.58 12.75 9.28
N TYR A 196 -4.52 12.77 8.46
CA TYR A 196 -4.63 12.71 6.99
C TYR A 196 -5.28 11.42 6.45
N THR A 197 -5.47 10.40 7.29
CA THR A 197 -6.13 9.14 6.93
C THR A 197 -7.66 9.20 7.09
N GLU A 198 -8.20 10.27 7.68
CA GLU A 198 -9.61 10.37 8.07
C GLU A 198 -10.56 10.09 6.92
N LEU A 199 -10.37 10.75 5.77
CA LEU A 199 -11.24 10.60 4.61
C LEU A 199 -11.26 9.16 4.08
N PHE A 200 -10.11 8.48 4.07
CA PHE A 200 -10.00 7.09 3.65
C PHE A 200 -10.82 6.18 4.58
N PHE A 201 -10.63 6.30 5.90
CA PHE A 201 -11.36 5.48 6.87
C PHE A 201 -12.86 5.78 6.89
N GLN A 202 -13.27 7.06 6.79
CA GLN A 202 -14.69 7.42 6.71
C GLN A 202 -15.37 6.78 5.48
N ASN A 203 -14.75 6.89 4.31
CA ASN A 203 -15.27 6.31 3.07
C ASN A 203 -15.33 4.78 3.11
N GLY A 204 -14.26 4.14 3.62
CA GLY A 204 -14.20 2.68 3.77
C GLY A 204 -15.24 2.16 4.77
N MET A 205 -15.32 2.79 5.95
CA MET A 205 -16.26 2.40 7.00
C MET A 205 -17.71 2.58 6.58
N LYS A 206 -18.05 3.62 5.81
CA LYS A 206 -19.39 3.80 5.25
C LYS A 206 -19.83 2.58 4.44
N LYS A 207 -18.98 2.10 3.53
CA LYS A 207 -19.26 0.90 2.70
C LYS A 207 -19.39 -0.37 3.53
N ILE A 208 -18.57 -0.53 4.57
CA ILE A 208 -18.63 -1.68 5.48
C ILE A 208 -19.95 -1.67 6.26
N VAL A 209 -20.35 -0.52 6.80
CA VAL A 209 -21.61 -0.37 7.55
C VAL A 209 -22.83 -0.60 6.64
N GLU A 210 -22.81 -0.13 5.40
CA GLU A 210 -23.87 -0.40 4.41
C GLU A 210 -24.04 -1.91 4.17
N ARG A 211 -22.94 -2.66 4.01
CA ARG A 211 -22.97 -4.13 3.87
C ARG A 211 -23.50 -4.81 5.12
N PHE A 212 -23.04 -4.38 6.29
CA PHE A 212 -23.51 -4.93 7.57
C PHE A 212 -25.01 -4.71 7.78
N LYS A 213 -25.54 -3.52 7.46
CA LYS A 213 -26.99 -3.25 7.46
C LYS A 213 -27.75 -4.20 6.54
N GLY A 214 -27.21 -4.48 5.35
CA GLY A 214 -27.72 -5.51 4.45
C GLY A 214 -27.80 -6.89 5.12
N SER A 215 -26.72 -7.32 5.79
CA SER A 215 -26.69 -8.60 6.51
C SER A 215 -27.69 -8.68 7.69
N ILE A 216 -27.96 -7.57 8.38
CA ILE A 216 -28.98 -7.54 9.44
C ILE A 216 -30.38 -7.69 8.85
N SER A 217 -30.66 -7.06 7.71
CA SER A 217 -31.99 -7.10 7.09
C SER A 217 -32.45 -8.50 6.68
N THR A 218 -31.53 -9.46 6.59
CA THR A 218 -31.82 -10.87 6.28
C THR A 218 -32.06 -11.73 7.53
N LEU A 219 -31.95 -11.18 8.74
CA LEU A 219 -32.26 -11.91 9.96
C LEU A 219 -33.78 -12.10 10.06
N GLU A 220 -34.23 -13.35 9.98
CA GLU A 220 -35.61 -13.69 10.32
C GLU A 220 -35.81 -13.52 11.83
N ILE A 221 -36.50 -12.46 12.21
CA ILE A 221 -37.01 -12.31 13.57
C ILE A 221 -38.24 -13.23 13.64
N LEU A 222 -38.18 -14.25 14.51
CA LEU A 222 -39.33 -15.08 14.86
C LEU A 222 -40.54 -14.17 15.10
N LYS A 223 -41.59 -14.34 14.29
CA LYS A 223 -42.87 -13.65 14.44
C LYS A 223 -43.63 -14.18 15.66
#